data_AF-A0A2A2YAW7-F1
#
_entry.id   AF-A0A2A2YAW7-F1
#
_cell.length_a   1.000
_cell.length_b   1.000
_cell.length_c   1.000
_cell.angle_alpha   90.00
_cell.angle_beta   90.00
_cell.angle_gamma   90.00
#
_symmetry.space_group_name_H-M   'P 1'
#
loop_
_entity.id
_entity.type
_entity.pdbx_description
1 polymer ?
#
loop_
_entity_poly.entity_id
_entity_poly.type
_entity_poly.pdbx_seq_one_letter_code
_entity_poly.pdbx_strand_id
1 'polypeptide(L)'
;MHWQNIVEKLAPYLVKVETPNGHGTGFLCLANHDKSILGVATAAHVVGHAEEWQQPIRLRSFHTGQDALFKDTERAIRIDWATDSAVILFSAGELDFPDSLIPLLPTAETLPIGVEIGWLGFPAIEAFTPCFFSGSVSARREDQSAYLIDGVAINGVSGGPVFYSTDADGVRIVGIITAYRANRATGDVLPGLSYAQDVSHFQKVIQDIQMIDEAKKAPPEENEDGEQGVRGNAG
;
A
#
# COMPACT_ATOMS: atom_id res chain seq x y z
N MET A 1 -15.39 19.45 5.44
CA MET A 1 -14.23 18.72 4.89
C MET A 1 -13.62 19.55 3.76
N HIS A 2 -12.33 19.90 3.84
CA HIS A 2 -11.64 20.61 2.76
C HIS A 2 -10.63 19.68 2.10
N TRP A 3 -10.94 19.20 0.89
CA TRP A 3 -10.10 18.25 0.14
C TRP A 3 -8.66 18.72 -0.01
N GLN A 4 -8.44 20.02 -0.20
CA GLN A 4 -7.11 20.62 -0.27
C GLN A 4 -6.24 20.25 0.95
N ASN A 5 -6.73 20.43 2.17
CA ASN A 5 -5.97 20.14 3.39
C ASN A 5 -5.63 18.65 3.51
N ILE A 6 -6.53 17.79 3.03
CA ILE A 6 -6.33 16.33 3.02
C ILE A 6 -5.25 15.96 2.01
N VAL A 7 -5.30 16.54 0.81
CA VAL A 7 -4.30 16.33 -0.23
C VAL A 7 -2.93 16.83 0.22
N GLU A 8 -2.84 18.01 0.83
CA GLU A 8 -1.59 18.54 1.39
C GLU A 8 -1.01 17.62 2.46
N LYS A 9 -1.87 17.02 3.31
CA LYS A 9 -1.45 16.04 4.32
C LYS A 9 -0.97 14.72 3.70
N LEU A 10 -1.57 14.28 2.59
CA LEU A 10 -1.26 12.98 1.97
C LEU A 10 -0.10 13.04 0.97
N ALA A 11 0.14 14.19 0.35
CA ALA A 11 1.16 14.35 -0.69
C ALA A 11 2.57 13.87 -0.28
N PRO A 12 3.05 14.08 0.97
CA PRO A 12 4.35 13.58 1.43
C PRO A 12 4.50 12.06 1.46
N TYR A 13 3.39 11.32 1.43
CA TYR A 13 3.38 9.85 1.48
C TYR A 13 3.31 9.23 0.08
N LEU A 14 2.96 10.03 -0.92
CA LEU A 14 2.64 9.58 -2.27
C LEU A 14 3.91 9.37 -3.08
N VAL A 15 4.01 8.22 -3.74
CA VAL A 15 5.08 7.93 -4.69
C VAL A 15 4.54 7.46 -6.03
N LYS A 16 5.25 7.82 -7.10
CA LYS A 16 5.06 7.16 -8.38
C LYS A 16 5.87 5.86 -8.37
N VAL A 17 5.24 4.77 -8.77
CA VAL A 17 5.88 3.46 -8.89
C VAL A 17 6.11 3.20 -10.38
N GLU A 18 7.37 3.14 -10.81
CA GLU A 18 7.74 2.92 -12.21
C GLU A 18 8.44 1.57 -12.38
N THR A 19 8.01 0.81 -13.39
CA THR A 19 8.64 -0.43 -13.83
C THR A 19 9.03 -0.29 -15.30
N PRO A 20 9.87 -1.18 -15.87
CA PRO A 20 10.21 -1.12 -17.28
C PRO A 20 9.01 -1.18 -18.23
N ASN A 21 7.89 -1.77 -17.78
CA ASN A 21 6.70 -1.99 -18.62
C ASN A 21 5.55 -1.01 -18.33
N GLY A 22 5.67 -0.14 -17.35
CA GLY A 22 4.59 0.76 -17.00
C GLY A 22 4.83 1.53 -15.72
N HIS A 23 3.75 2.10 -15.21
CA HIS A 23 3.78 2.78 -13.93
C HIS A 23 2.42 2.70 -13.25
N GLY A 24 2.45 2.94 -11.95
CA GLY A 24 1.29 3.17 -11.13
C GLY A 24 1.61 4.21 -10.05
N THR A 25 0.78 4.19 -9.03
CA THR A 25 0.89 5.00 -7.84
C THR A 25 1.11 4.09 -6.65
N GLY A 26 1.79 4.59 -5.63
CA GLY A 26 1.83 3.95 -4.32
C GLY A 26 1.87 4.99 -3.21
N PHE A 27 1.80 4.50 -1.97
CA PHE A 27 1.96 5.36 -0.79
C PHE A 27 2.68 4.62 0.33
N LEU A 28 3.42 5.34 1.16
CA LEU A 28 4.02 4.78 2.37
C LEU A 28 2.92 4.32 3.35
N CYS A 29 2.89 3.01 3.62
CA CYS A 29 1.90 2.38 4.50
C CYS A 29 2.52 1.69 5.72
N LEU A 30 3.85 1.51 5.73
CA LEU A 30 4.57 0.75 6.73
C LEU A 30 5.93 1.39 6.99
N ALA A 31 6.27 1.49 8.27
CA ALA A 31 7.63 1.69 8.75
C ALA A 31 7.78 0.75 9.95
N ASN A 32 8.84 -0.05 9.97
CA ASN A 32 9.11 -0.93 11.11
C ASN A 32 9.58 -0.09 12.32
N HIS A 33 9.78 -0.72 13.48
CA HIS A 33 9.95 0.01 14.75
C HIS A 33 11.16 0.96 14.77
N ASP A 34 12.30 0.54 14.20
CA ASP A 34 13.52 1.36 14.10
C ASP A 34 13.59 2.16 12.79
N LYS A 35 12.54 2.10 11.97
CA LYS A 35 12.44 2.70 10.64
C LYS A 35 13.56 2.27 9.69
N SER A 36 14.19 1.12 9.91
CA SER A 36 15.18 0.57 8.97
C SER A 36 14.50 -0.02 7.73
N ILE A 37 13.24 -0.44 7.82
CA ILE A 37 12.44 -1.00 6.73
C ILE A 37 11.20 -0.13 6.52
N LEU A 38 10.99 0.27 5.27
CA LEU A 38 9.81 1.00 4.82
C LEU A 38 8.98 0.12 3.88
N GLY A 39 7.68 0.39 3.81
CA GLY A 39 6.76 -0.33 2.92
C GLY A 39 5.83 0.59 2.16
N VAL A 40 5.88 0.53 0.83
CA VAL A 40 4.98 1.24 -0.08
C VAL A 40 3.90 0.30 -0.59
N ALA A 41 2.64 0.62 -0.30
CA ALA A 41 1.48 -0.08 -0.85
C ALA A 41 1.20 0.38 -2.28
N THR A 42 0.84 -0.56 -3.15
CA THR A 42 0.45 -0.33 -4.55
C THR A 42 -0.41 -1.49 -5.07
N ALA A 43 -0.86 -1.44 -6.32
CA ALA A 43 -1.60 -2.53 -6.96
C ALA A 43 -0.65 -3.64 -7.44
N ALA A 44 -1.08 -4.90 -7.34
CA ALA A 44 -0.25 -6.05 -7.70
C ALA A 44 0.15 -6.02 -9.18
N HIS A 45 -0.78 -5.72 -10.08
CA HIS A 45 -0.50 -5.66 -11.52
C HIS A 45 0.52 -4.57 -11.90
N VAL A 46 0.75 -3.55 -11.06
CA VAL A 46 1.76 -2.51 -11.32
C VAL A 46 3.17 -3.08 -11.20
N VAL A 47 3.39 -3.97 -10.23
CA VAL A 47 4.72 -4.49 -9.87
C VAL A 47 4.93 -5.96 -10.23
N GLY A 48 3.87 -6.69 -10.51
CA GLY A 48 3.92 -8.15 -10.59
C GLY A 48 4.78 -8.67 -11.74
N HIS A 49 4.81 -7.99 -12.88
CA HIS A 49 5.77 -8.34 -13.93
C HIS A 49 7.21 -8.06 -13.51
N ALA A 50 7.46 -6.94 -12.82
CA ALA A 50 8.81 -6.62 -12.37
C ALA A 50 9.31 -7.62 -11.30
N GLU A 51 8.42 -8.15 -10.48
CA GLU A 51 8.71 -9.24 -9.55
C GLU A 51 9.04 -10.54 -10.29
N GLU A 52 8.16 -10.98 -11.19
CA GLU A 52 8.32 -12.24 -11.93
C GLU A 52 9.62 -12.28 -12.74
N TRP A 53 10.02 -11.14 -13.30
CA TRP A 53 11.20 -11.02 -14.17
C TRP A 53 12.40 -10.36 -13.47
N GLN A 54 12.34 -10.19 -12.16
CA GLN A 54 13.43 -9.61 -11.35
C GLN A 54 13.93 -8.25 -11.89
N GLN A 55 13.02 -7.46 -12.45
CA GLN A 55 13.33 -6.16 -13.02
C GLN A 55 13.44 -5.10 -11.94
N PRO A 56 14.20 -4.00 -12.14
CA PRO A 56 14.25 -2.92 -11.18
C PRO A 56 12.92 -2.17 -11.10
N ILE A 57 12.63 -1.58 -9.93
CA ILE A 57 11.50 -0.68 -9.70
C ILE A 57 12.04 0.67 -9.26
N ARG A 58 11.57 1.75 -9.88
CA ARG A 58 11.87 3.11 -9.43
C ARG A 58 10.70 3.64 -8.62
N LEU A 59 10.99 4.18 -7.43
CA LEU A 59 10.04 4.94 -6.64
C LEU A 59 10.43 6.42 -6.70
N ARG A 60 9.47 7.29 -7.01
CA ARG A 60 9.68 8.74 -7.04
C ARG A 60 8.74 9.42 -6.07
N SER A 61 9.31 10.11 -5.08
CA SER A 61 8.57 11.00 -4.17
C SER A 61 8.30 12.32 -4.88
N PHE A 62 7.03 12.67 -5.04
CA PHE A 62 6.68 13.96 -5.64
C PHE A 62 6.95 15.12 -4.68
N HIS A 63 6.75 14.90 -3.39
CA HIS A 63 6.91 15.95 -2.37
C HIS A 63 8.35 16.44 -2.27
N THR A 64 9.32 15.52 -2.33
CA THR A 64 10.75 15.86 -2.20
C THR A 64 11.46 15.95 -3.55
N GLY A 65 10.84 15.45 -4.62
CA GLY A 65 11.47 15.33 -5.94
C GLY A 65 12.54 14.23 -6.02
N GLN A 66 12.77 13.48 -4.95
CA GLN A 66 13.73 12.38 -4.91
C GLN A 66 13.19 11.16 -5.65
N ASP A 67 14.10 10.41 -6.27
CA ASP A 67 13.82 9.06 -6.74
C ASP A 67 14.91 8.08 -6.33
N ALA A 68 14.50 6.82 -6.22
CA ALA A 68 15.32 5.69 -5.82
C ALA A 68 15.02 4.51 -6.76
N LEU A 69 16.07 3.85 -7.23
CA LEU A 69 15.96 2.70 -8.13
C LEU A 69 16.37 1.43 -7.38
N PHE A 70 15.38 0.62 -7.04
CA PHE A 70 15.58 -0.62 -6.31
C PHE A 70 15.71 -1.79 -7.28
N LYS A 71 16.87 -2.44 -7.30
CA LYS A 71 17.05 -3.74 -7.97
C LYS A 71 16.33 -4.84 -7.20
N ASP A 72 16.21 -6.01 -7.81
CA ASP A 72 15.56 -7.18 -7.22
C ASP A 72 16.12 -7.51 -5.82
N THR A 73 17.44 -7.46 -5.66
CA THR A 73 18.13 -7.77 -4.39
C THR A 73 18.03 -6.68 -3.33
N GLU A 74 17.52 -5.48 -3.68
CA GLU A 74 17.45 -4.31 -2.80
C GLU A 74 16.04 -4.10 -2.25
N ARG A 75 15.08 -4.95 -2.63
CA ARG A 75 13.69 -4.89 -2.21
C ARG A 75 13.10 -6.28 -1.99
N ALA A 76 11.93 -6.32 -1.36
CA ALA A 76 11.07 -7.50 -1.37
C ALA A 76 9.64 -7.06 -1.69
N ILE A 77 8.88 -7.87 -2.42
CA ILE A 77 7.48 -7.56 -2.73
C ILE A 77 6.56 -8.61 -2.10
N ARG A 78 5.57 -8.15 -1.33
CA ARG A 78 4.50 -8.98 -0.79
C ARG A 78 3.26 -8.78 -1.64
N ILE A 79 3.01 -9.72 -2.56
CA ILE A 79 1.89 -9.65 -3.51
C ILE A 79 0.73 -10.52 -3.03
N ASP A 80 -0.48 -9.98 -3.11
CA ASP A 80 -1.74 -10.70 -3.07
C ASP A 80 -2.49 -10.52 -4.39
N TRP A 81 -2.43 -11.55 -5.23
CA TRP A 81 -3.08 -11.57 -6.54
C TRP A 81 -4.61 -11.67 -6.45
N ALA A 82 -5.17 -12.17 -5.36
CA ALA A 82 -6.61 -12.29 -5.21
C ALA A 82 -7.27 -10.92 -5.03
N THR A 83 -6.55 -9.99 -4.39
CA THR A 83 -7.00 -8.63 -4.10
C THR A 83 -6.32 -7.59 -4.99
N ASP A 84 -5.45 -8.00 -5.92
CA ASP A 84 -4.63 -7.11 -6.75
C ASP A 84 -3.87 -6.06 -5.92
N SER A 85 -3.33 -6.47 -4.78
CA SER A 85 -2.62 -5.61 -3.83
C SER A 85 -1.18 -6.05 -3.64
N ALA A 86 -0.27 -5.10 -3.45
CA ALA A 86 1.13 -5.38 -3.17
C ALA A 86 1.74 -4.38 -2.18
N VAL A 87 2.76 -4.83 -1.45
CA VAL A 87 3.63 -3.96 -0.63
C VAL A 87 5.08 -4.15 -1.07
N ILE A 88 5.74 -3.07 -1.46
CA ILE A 88 7.17 -3.02 -1.78
C ILE A 88 7.91 -2.65 -0.50
N LEU A 89 8.76 -3.55 -0.01
CA LEU A 89 9.59 -3.38 1.17
C LEU A 89 11.03 -3.04 0.76
N PHE A 90 11.63 -2.05 1.39
CA PHE A 90 13.01 -1.61 1.11
C PHE A 90 13.64 -0.94 2.34
N SER A 91 14.96 -0.79 2.32
CA SER A 91 15.71 -0.13 3.39
C SER A 91 15.48 1.39 3.40
N ALA A 92 15.38 1.98 4.58
CA ALA A 92 15.28 3.43 4.71
C ALA A 92 16.57 4.16 4.29
N GLY A 93 16.44 5.45 3.99
CA GLY A 93 17.55 6.35 3.64
C GLY A 93 17.68 6.66 2.15
N GLU A 94 16.95 5.96 1.27
CA GLU A 94 16.92 6.27 -0.16
C GLU A 94 15.83 7.29 -0.53
N LEU A 95 14.77 7.38 0.27
CA LEU A 95 13.66 8.31 0.12
C LEU A 95 13.30 8.92 1.47
N ASP A 96 13.08 10.22 1.48
CA ASP A 96 12.60 10.94 2.65
C ASP A 96 11.07 10.83 2.75
N PHE A 97 10.59 10.25 3.85
CA PHE A 97 9.18 10.15 4.18
C PHE A 97 8.87 10.75 5.56
N PRO A 98 7.60 11.12 5.82
CA PRO A 98 7.19 11.56 7.15
C PRO A 98 7.41 10.52 8.24
N ASP A 99 7.64 11.00 9.46
CA ASP A 99 7.93 10.16 10.62
C ASP A 99 6.74 9.35 11.16
N SER A 100 5.52 9.81 10.87
CA SER A 100 4.26 9.19 11.27
C SER A 100 3.56 8.63 10.05
N LEU A 101 2.86 7.51 10.16
CA LEU A 101 2.06 6.97 9.06
C LEU A 101 0.64 7.55 9.06
N ILE A 102 -0.01 7.57 7.89
CA ILE A 102 -1.45 7.78 7.82
C ILE A 102 -2.15 6.49 8.26
N PRO A 103 -3.10 6.56 9.21
CA PRO A 103 -3.78 5.36 9.70
C PRO A 103 -4.58 4.69 8.59
N LEU A 104 -4.49 3.36 8.53
CA LEU A 104 -5.37 2.54 7.71
C LEU A 104 -6.71 2.36 8.42
N LEU A 105 -7.81 2.30 7.67
CA LEU A 105 -9.13 1.95 8.20
C LEU A 105 -9.08 0.56 8.84
N PRO A 106 -9.52 0.36 10.10
CA PRO A 106 -9.56 -0.97 10.69
C PRO A 106 -10.36 -1.94 9.81
N THR A 107 -9.88 -3.16 9.62
CA THR A 107 -10.51 -4.17 8.75
C THR A 107 -11.92 -4.59 9.19
N ALA A 108 -12.25 -4.39 10.47
CA ALA A 108 -13.59 -4.60 11.00
C ALA A 108 -14.57 -3.46 10.67
N GLU A 109 -14.06 -2.31 10.23
CA GLU A 109 -14.86 -1.14 9.86
C GLU A 109 -15.09 -1.11 8.34
N THR A 110 -16.31 -0.74 7.93
CA THR A 110 -16.65 -0.53 6.52
C THR A 110 -17.29 0.84 6.33
N LEU A 111 -17.09 1.42 5.14
CA LEU A 111 -17.74 2.67 4.79
C LEU A 111 -19.15 2.41 4.23
N PRO A 112 -20.19 3.14 4.71
CA PRO A 112 -21.52 3.04 4.16
C PRO A 112 -21.59 3.60 2.72
N ILE A 113 -22.59 3.13 1.98
CA ILE A 113 -22.93 3.65 0.64
C ILE A 113 -23.27 5.15 0.75
N GLY A 114 -22.78 5.95 -0.21
CA GLY A 114 -22.96 7.38 -0.28
C GLY A 114 -21.91 8.21 0.48
N VAL A 115 -20.97 7.57 1.18
CA VAL A 115 -19.85 8.30 1.81
C VAL A 115 -18.91 8.84 0.75
N GLU A 116 -18.62 10.13 0.83
CA GLU A 116 -17.66 10.82 -0.04
C GLU A 116 -16.23 10.40 0.32
N ILE A 117 -15.45 10.09 -0.70
CA ILE A 117 -14.05 9.66 -0.59
C ILE A 117 -13.20 10.29 -1.69
N GLY A 118 -11.91 10.40 -1.42
CA GLY A 118 -10.92 10.92 -2.35
C GLY A 118 -9.87 9.89 -2.70
N TRP A 119 -9.17 10.08 -3.82
CA TRP A 119 -7.96 9.35 -4.13
C TRP A 119 -6.96 10.22 -4.88
N LEU A 120 -5.69 9.83 -4.79
CA LEU A 120 -4.57 10.49 -5.45
C LEU A 120 -3.83 9.50 -6.34
N GLY A 121 -3.30 9.98 -7.46
CA GLY A 121 -2.36 9.19 -8.25
C GLY A 121 -1.77 9.91 -9.44
N PHE A 122 -0.97 9.18 -10.21
CA PHE A 122 -0.25 9.66 -11.38
C PHE A 122 -0.87 9.10 -12.66
N PRO A 123 -1.93 9.72 -13.19
CA PRO A 123 -2.58 9.21 -14.40
C PRO A 123 -1.61 9.28 -15.59
N ALA A 124 -1.73 8.34 -16.52
CA ALA A 124 -0.83 8.24 -17.67
C ALA A 124 -0.85 9.48 -18.58
N ILE A 125 -1.95 10.25 -18.56
CA ILE A 125 -2.07 11.53 -19.29
C ILE A 125 -1.30 12.68 -18.62
N GLU A 126 -0.96 12.54 -17.33
CA GLU A 126 -0.23 13.52 -16.51
C GLU A 126 0.73 12.78 -15.55
N ALA A 127 1.63 11.98 -16.13
CA ALA A 127 2.39 10.95 -15.40
C ALA A 127 3.39 11.48 -14.36
N PHE A 128 3.57 12.79 -14.24
CA PHE A 128 4.46 13.43 -13.27
C PHE A 128 3.75 14.48 -12.39
N THR A 129 2.43 14.60 -12.53
CA THR A 129 1.61 15.51 -11.75
C THR A 129 0.66 14.67 -10.90
N PRO A 130 0.71 14.74 -9.55
CA PRO A 130 -0.27 14.04 -8.74
C PRO A 130 -1.65 14.67 -8.99
N CYS A 131 -2.60 13.86 -9.42
CA CYS A 131 -3.97 14.28 -9.65
C CYS A 131 -4.87 13.82 -8.50
N PHE A 132 -5.70 14.74 -8.02
CA PHE A 132 -6.77 14.45 -7.07
C PHE A 132 -8.06 14.11 -7.81
N PHE A 133 -8.76 13.11 -7.28
CA PHE A 133 -10.07 12.69 -7.73
C PHE A 133 -10.95 12.46 -6.50
N SER A 134 -12.26 12.56 -6.69
CA SER A 134 -13.26 12.30 -5.64
C SER A 134 -14.51 11.66 -6.22
N GLY A 135 -15.27 11.05 -5.31
CA GLY A 135 -16.44 10.25 -5.59
C GLY A 135 -17.13 9.84 -4.30
N SER A 136 -18.08 8.94 -4.42
CA SER A 136 -18.83 8.34 -3.32
C SER A 136 -18.78 6.82 -3.39
N VAL A 137 -18.87 6.18 -2.22
CA VAL A 137 -19.05 4.72 -2.15
C VAL A 137 -20.38 4.36 -2.82
N SER A 138 -20.32 3.68 -3.97
CA SER A 138 -21.50 3.21 -4.70
C SER A 138 -21.98 1.86 -4.18
N ALA A 139 -21.06 0.96 -3.82
CA ALA A 139 -21.37 -0.33 -3.22
C ALA A 139 -20.16 -0.92 -2.50
N ARG A 140 -20.42 -1.86 -1.57
CA ARG A 140 -19.40 -2.74 -0.99
C ARG A 140 -19.53 -4.14 -1.59
N ARG A 141 -18.41 -4.74 -1.95
CA ARG A 141 -18.29 -6.13 -2.40
C ARG A 141 -17.57 -6.94 -1.35
N GLU A 142 -18.34 -7.53 -0.45
CA GLU A 142 -17.81 -8.31 0.68
C GLU A 142 -17.06 -9.57 0.21
N ASP A 143 -17.45 -10.13 -0.94
CA ASP A 143 -16.81 -11.30 -1.56
C ASP A 143 -15.38 -11.02 -2.03
N GLN A 144 -15.03 -9.75 -2.24
CA GLN A 144 -13.75 -9.32 -2.78
C GLN A 144 -13.06 -8.28 -1.89
N SER A 145 -13.60 -8.01 -0.70
CA SER A 145 -13.06 -7.01 0.21
C SER A 145 -12.83 -5.65 -0.45
N ALA A 146 -13.77 -5.21 -1.31
CA ALA A 146 -13.57 -4.03 -2.16
C ALA A 146 -14.77 -3.09 -2.22
N TYR A 147 -14.50 -1.85 -2.58
CA TYR A 147 -15.49 -0.80 -2.79
C TYR A 147 -15.66 -0.51 -4.28
N LEU A 148 -16.90 -0.34 -4.71
CA LEU A 148 -17.24 0.31 -5.97
C LEU A 148 -17.45 1.78 -5.70
N ILE A 149 -16.84 2.64 -6.52
CA ILE A 149 -16.84 4.09 -6.34
C ILE A 149 -17.29 4.75 -7.64
N ASP A 150 -18.16 5.73 -7.57
CA ASP A 150 -18.47 6.58 -8.72
C ASP A 150 -17.39 7.65 -8.90
N GLY A 151 -16.90 7.80 -10.12
CA GLY A 151 -15.79 8.72 -10.42
C GLY A 151 -14.81 8.11 -11.40
N VAL A 152 -13.73 8.83 -11.67
CA VAL A 152 -12.80 8.47 -12.76
C VAL A 152 -11.55 7.81 -12.20
N ALA A 153 -11.23 6.62 -12.69
CA ALA A 153 -9.91 6.03 -12.55
C ALA A 153 -9.27 5.94 -13.94
N ILE A 154 -8.14 6.62 -14.11
CA ILE A 154 -7.34 6.64 -15.34
C ILE A 154 -6.15 5.70 -15.12
N ASN A 155 -5.74 4.98 -16.16
CA ASN A 155 -4.51 4.17 -16.13
C ASN A 155 -3.35 4.98 -15.53
N GLY A 156 -2.53 4.36 -14.66
CA GLY A 156 -1.48 5.02 -13.89
C GLY A 156 -1.89 5.41 -12.46
N VAL A 157 -3.19 5.59 -12.19
CA VAL A 157 -3.70 5.82 -10.83
C VAL A 157 -3.73 4.53 -9.99
N SER A 158 -3.61 3.35 -10.63
CA SER A 158 -3.55 2.05 -9.95
C SER A 158 -2.53 2.03 -8.80
N GLY A 159 -2.95 1.55 -7.63
CA GLY A 159 -2.19 1.57 -6.38
C GLY A 159 -2.29 2.88 -5.59
N GLY A 160 -2.95 3.90 -6.15
CA GLY A 160 -3.15 5.19 -5.50
C GLY A 160 -4.04 5.08 -4.26
N PRO A 161 -3.70 5.78 -3.16
CA PRO A 161 -4.43 5.68 -1.90
C PRO A 161 -5.84 6.22 -2.06
N VAL A 162 -6.81 5.45 -1.61
CA VAL A 162 -8.21 5.87 -1.42
C VAL A 162 -8.39 6.23 0.04
N PHE A 163 -8.93 7.41 0.30
CA PHE A 163 -8.99 7.98 1.64
C PHE A 163 -10.34 8.65 1.92
N TYR A 164 -10.65 8.71 3.20
CA TYR A 164 -11.78 9.48 3.72
C TYR A 164 -11.34 10.18 5.00
N SER A 165 -12.10 11.18 5.43
CA SER A 165 -11.81 11.91 6.67
C SER A 165 -13.10 12.29 7.38
N THR A 166 -13.11 12.14 8.69
CA THR A 166 -14.14 12.71 9.56
C THR A 166 -13.50 13.78 10.45
N ASP A 167 -14.31 14.64 11.07
CA ASP A 167 -13.80 15.62 12.04
C ASP A 167 -13.28 14.93 13.31
N ALA A 168 -13.82 13.75 13.66
CA ALA A 168 -13.44 12.99 14.85
C ALA A 168 -12.14 12.19 14.66
N ASP A 169 -11.97 11.56 13.49
CA ASP A 169 -10.90 10.59 13.25
C ASP A 169 -9.78 11.11 12.35
N GLY A 170 -10.00 12.24 11.70
CA GLY A 170 -9.10 12.75 10.66
C GLY A 170 -9.02 11.80 9.46
N VAL A 171 -7.95 11.97 8.68
CA VAL A 171 -7.72 11.24 7.44
C VAL A 171 -7.34 9.79 7.72
N ARG A 172 -8.03 8.85 7.07
CA ARG A 172 -7.73 7.42 7.07
C ARG A 172 -7.66 6.88 5.64
N ILE A 173 -6.76 5.94 5.39
CA ILE A 173 -6.70 5.20 4.12
C ILE A 173 -7.69 4.03 4.16
N VAL A 174 -8.58 3.96 3.18
CA VAL A 174 -9.62 2.92 3.03
C VAL A 174 -9.13 1.79 2.15
N GLY A 175 -8.21 2.08 1.23
CA GLY A 175 -7.78 1.13 0.22
C GLY A 175 -6.88 1.73 -0.85
N ILE A 176 -6.80 1.03 -1.98
CA ILE A 176 -6.12 1.48 -3.20
C ILE A 176 -7.00 1.34 -4.43
N ILE A 177 -6.82 2.21 -5.42
CA ILE A 177 -7.45 2.03 -6.74
C ILE A 177 -6.79 0.84 -7.44
N THR A 178 -7.58 -0.13 -7.91
CA THR A 178 -7.05 -1.29 -8.65
C THR A 178 -7.56 -1.37 -10.09
N ALA A 179 -8.79 -0.92 -10.36
CA ALA A 179 -9.36 -0.99 -11.70
C ALA A 179 -10.43 0.08 -11.97
N TYR A 180 -10.72 0.28 -13.26
CA TYR A 180 -11.91 1.00 -13.73
C TYR A 180 -12.76 0.07 -14.60
N ARG A 181 -14.03 -0.13 -14.22
CA ARG A 181 -14.96 -0.96 -14.96
C ARG A 181 -15.95 -0.07 -15.73
N ALA A 182 -15.58 0.29 -16.95
CA ALA A 182 -16.46 1.03 -17.86
C ALA A 182 -17.78 0.27 -18.10
N ASN A 183 -18.88 1.01 -18.21
CA ASN A 183 -20.16 0.43 -18.59
C ASN A 183 -20.17 0.18 -20.10
N ARG A 184 -20.33 -1.08 -20.49
CA ARG A 184 -20.38 -1.53 -21.89
C ARG A 184 -21.68 -2.22 -22.25
N ALA A 185 -22.73 -2.03 -21.45
CA ALA A 185 -24.00 -2.75 -21.61
C ALA A 185 -24.67 -2.49 -22.98
N THR A 186 -24.43 -1.33 -23.59
CA THR A 186 -24.98 -0.95 -24.90
C THR A 186 -23.98 -1.13 -26.06
N GLY A 187 -22.77 -1.62 -25.79
CA GLY A 187 -21.66 -1.67 -26.76
C GLY A 187 -20.81 -0.40 -26.82
N ASP A 188 -21.37 0.76 -26.45
CA ASP A 188 -20.62 2.02 -26.27
C ASP A 188 -19.84 2.02 -24.94
N VAL A 189 -18.84 2.90 -24.84
CA VAL A 189 -18.09 3.13 -23.60
C VAL A 189 -18.79 4.24 -22.81
N LEU A 190 -19.63 3.84 -21.86
CA LEU A 190 -20.29 4.75 -20.92
C LEU A 190 -19.50 4.82 -19.59
N PRO A 191 -19.68 5.90 -18.80
CA PRO A 191 -19.13 5.99 -17.46
C PRO A 191 -19.47 4.74 -16.64
N GLY A 192 -18.45 4.22 -15.96
CA GLY A 192 -18.52 3.05 -15.12
C GLY A 192 -18.14 3.34 -13.68
N LEU A 193 -17.63 2.31 -12.99
CA LEU A 193 -17.27 2.37 -11.58
C LEU A 193 -15.78 2.10 -11.40
N SER A 194 -15.16 2.87 -10.52
CA SER A 194 -13.81 2.59 -10.03
C SER A 194 -13.86 1.49 -8.97
N TYR A 195 -12.81 0.68 -8.92
CA TYR A 195 -12.63 -0.41 -7.98
C TYR A 195 -11.55 -0.01 -6.98
N ALA A 196 -11.88 -0.03 -5.69
CA ALA A 196 -10.93 0.20 -4.62
C ALA A 196 -10.82 -1.03 -3.73
N GLN A 197 -9.65 -1.65 -3.73
CA GLN A 197 -9.37 -2.77 -2.84
C GLN A 197 -9.10 -2.25 -1.44
N ASP A 198 -9.65 -2.89 -0.40
CA ASP A 198 -9.41 -2.47 0.98
C ASP A 198 -7.99 -2.75 1.50
N VAL A 199 -7.71 -2.27 2.70
CA VAL A 199 -6.40 -2.31 3.34
C VAL A 199 -6.02 -3.65 3.98
N SER A 200 -6.82 -4.71 3.82
CA SER A 200 -6.63 -5.98 4.55
C SER A 200 -5.24 -6.59 4.32
N HIS A 201 -4.78 -6.60 3.08
CA HIS A 201 -3.45 -7.12 2.73
C HIS A 201 -2.33 -6.31 3.40
N PHE A 202 -2.45 -4.98 3.41
CA PHE A 202 -1.42 -4.12 3.98
C PHE A 202 -1.34 -4.29 5.50
N GLN A 203 -2.49 -4.41 6.18
CA GLN A 203 -2.51 -4.70 7.62
C GLN A 203 -1.84 -6.03 7.96
N LYS A 204 -2.08 -7.07 7.15
CA LYS A 204 -1.41 -8.36 7.32
C LYS A 204 0.12 -8.22 7.18
N VAL A 205 0.59 -7.54 6.14
CA VAL A 205 2.04 -7.31 5.95
C VAL A 205 2.64 -6.50 7.11
N ILE A 206 1.93 -5.48 7.61
CA ILE A 206 2.36 -4.69 8.78
C ILE A 206 2.50 -5.59 10.01
N GLN A 207 1.52 -6.45 10.28
CA GLN A 207 1.56 -7.39 11.40
C GLN A 207 2.73 -8.38 11.29
N ASP A 208 2.96 -8.92 10.09
CA ASP A 208 4.09 -9.85 9.84
C ASP A 208 5.44 -9.19 10.14
N ILE A 209 5.64 -7.93 9.72
CA ILE A 209 6.87 -7.19 10.00
C ILE A 209 7.01 -6.84 11.49
N GLN A 210 5.91 -6.48 12.16
CA GLN A 210 5.91 -6.21 13.60
C GLN A 210 6.30 -7.45 14.41
N MET A 211 5.77 -8.63 14.05
CA MET A 211 6.14 -9.90 14.69
C MET A 211 7.64 -10.21 14.54
N ILE A 212 8.22 -9.91 13.38
CA ILE A 212 9.67 -10.07 13.15
C ILE A 212 10.49 -9.11 14.03
N ASP A 213 10.06 -7.86 14.15
CA ASP A 213 10.72 -6.86 15.00
C ASP A 213 10.67 -7.26 16.48
N GLU A 214 9.55 -7.81 16.94
CA GLU A 214 9.39 -8.30 18.31
C GLU A 214 10.29 -9.51 18.58
N ALA A 215 10.34 -10.47 17.65
CA ALA A 215 11.21 -11.65 17.78
C ALA A 215 12.70 -11.29 17.83
N LYS A 216 13.14 -10.24 17.11
CA LYS A 216 14.53 -9.75 17.17
C LYS A 216 14.87 -9.06 18.50
N LYS A 217 13.87 -8.57 19.23
CA LYS A 217 14.05 -7.92 20.54
C LYS A 217 14.03 -8.91 21.70
N ALA A 218 13.42 -10.08 21.52
CA ALA A 218 13.41 -11.11 22.54
C ALA A 218 14.85 -11.59 22.81
N PRO A 219 15.28 -11.68 24.09
CA PRO A 219 16.58 -12.27 24.39
C PRO A 219 16.61 -13.72 23.86
N PRO A 220 17.77 -14.22 23.39
CA PRO A 220 17.88 -15.62 23.00
C PRO A 220 17.48 -16.47 24.21
N GLU A 221 16.53 -17.38 24.03
CA GLU A 221 16.20 -18.36 25.07
C GLU A 221 17.50 -19.07 25.46
N GLU A 222 17.95 -18.87 26.70
CA GLU A 222 19.05 -19.64 27.26
C GLU A 222 18.58 -21.09 27.26
N ASN A 223 19.04 -21.87 26.28
CA ASN A 223 18.92 -23.32 26.31
C ASN A 223 19.71 -23.81 27.53
N GLU A 224 19.02 -23.88 28.68
CA GLU A 224 19.40 -24.68 29.83
C GLU A 224 19.29 -26.17 29.45
N ASP A 225 20.06 -26.62 28.47
CA ASP A 225 20.46 -28.02 28.42
C ASP A 225 21.52 -28.22 29.48
N GLY A 226 21.01 -28.37 30.71
CA GLY A 226 21.77 -28.77 31.87
C GLY A 226 22.59 -30.01 31.56
N GLU A 227 23.89 -29.87 31.72
CA GLU A 227 24.79 -30.95 32.11
C GLU A 227 24.17 -31.73 33.29
N GLN A 228 23.42 -32.79 33.01
CA GLN A 228 23.31 -33.89 33.95
C GLN A 228 24.45 -34.85 33.67
N GLY A 229 25.56 -34.58 34.36
CA GLY A 229 26.63 -35.53 34.52
C GLY A 229 26.11 -36.84 35.12
N VAL A 230 26.52 -37.95 34.51
CA VAL A 230 26.69 -39.22 35.23
C VAL A 230 28.14 -39.64 35.06
N ARG A 231 28.97 -39.15 35.98
CA ARG A 231 30.20 -39.83 36.38
C ARG A 231 29.82 -40.97 37.32
N GLY A 232 30.15 -42.20 36.93
CA GLY A 232 30.11 -43.41 37.74
C GLY A 232 30.24 -44.60 36.78
N ASN A 233 31.12 -45.56 36.92
CA ASN A 233 31.74 -46.07 38.14
C ASN A 233 33.02 -46.83 37.79
N ALA A 234 33.88 -46.97 38.79
CA ALA A 234 35.11 -47.75 38.79
C ALA A 234 34.90 -49.24 38.45
N GLY A 235 35.93 -49.83 37.84
CA GLY A 235 36.10 -51.26 37.60
C GLY A 235 37.44 -51.53 36.92
#